data_AF-W5WDS3-F1
#
_entry.id   AF-W5WDS3-F1
#
_cell.length_a   1.000
_cell.length_b   1.000
_cell.length_c   1.000
_cell.angle_alpha   90.00
_cell.angle_beta   90.00
_cell.angle_gamma   90.00
#
_symmetry.space_group_name_H-M   'P 1'
#
loop_
_entity.id
_entity.type
_entity.pdbx_description
1 polymer ?
#
loop_
_entity_poly.entity_id
_entity_poly.type
_entity_poly.pdbx_seq_one_letter_code
_entity_poly.pdbx_strand_id
1 'polypeptide(L)'
;MFAYECHKDYRDQYWRARNFGPMYVNEQTGQCLAAHDDNSVFTNPYNPNFTDQLWPPYQGNGEVRENWHLAGRCLAAHADGAVFLSPCNEGFNDQHWTNSGLR
;
A
#
# COMPACT_ATOMS: atom_id res chain seq x y z
N MET A 1 0.92 10.46 1.20
CA MET A 1 1.24 9.67 2.42
C MET A 1 2.75 9.66 2.63
N PHE A 2 3.22 9.32 3.84
CA PHE A 2 4.66 9.29 4.14
C PHE A 2 5.00 8.02 4.95
N ALA A 3 6.11 7.37 4.60
CA ALA A 3 6.69 6.24 5.32
C ALA A 3 7.68 6.75 6.36
N TYR A 4 7.78 6.05 7.49
CA TYR A 4 8.64 6.41 8.60
C TYR A 4 9.33 5.16 9.14
N GLU A 5 10.33 5.34 10.00
CA GLU A 5 11.02 4.24 10.65
C GLU A 5 10.05 3.31 11.40
N CYS A 6 10.21 2.00 11.21
CA CYS A 6 9.37 0.98 11.83
C CYS A 6 9.53 0.98 13.35
N HIS A 7 8.42 1.19 14.06
CA HIS A 7 8.37 1.23 15.51
C HIS A 7 7.18 0.42 16.03
N LYS A 8 7.45 -0.61 16.84
CA LYS A 8 6.43 -1.54 17.34
C LYS A 8 5.34 -0.88 18.20
N ASP A 9 5.64 0.26 18.81
CA ASP A 9 4.68 0.94 19.69
C ASP A 9 3.73 1.88 18.90
N TYR A 10 3.93 2.07 17.59
CA TYR A 10 3.18 3.02 16.77
C TYR A 10 2.04 2.34 16.02
N ARG A 11 0.83 2.42 16.60
CA ARG A 11 -0.38 1.77 16.09
C ARG A 11 -0.77 2.18 14.66
N ASP A 12 -0.40 3.39 14.27
CA ASP A 12 -0.63 3.94 12.93
C ASP A 12 0.28 3.34 11.85
N GLN A 13 1.31 2.58 12.23
CA GLN A 13 2.13 1.78 11.31
C GLN A 13 1.60 0.36 11.09
N TYR A 14 0.52 -0.02 11.78
CA TYR A 14 -0.10 -1.35 11.63
C TYR A 14 -1.19 -1.32 10.56
N TRP A 15 -1.06 -2.22 9.60
CA TRP A 15 -2.00 -2.38 8.49
C TRP A 15 -2.51 -3.81 8.44
N ARG A 16 -3.83 -3.96 8.53
CA ARG A 16 -4.49 -5.26 8.46
C ARG A 16 -4.99 -5.52 7.05
N ALA A 17 -4.54 -6.63 6.47
CA ALA A 17 -5.08 -7.13 5.20
C ALA A 17 -6.55 -7.58 5.36
N ARG A 18 -7.39 -7.23 4.38
CA ARG A 18 -8.81 -7.61 4.26
C ARG A 18 -9.15 -8.03 2.84
N ASN A 19 -10.38 -8.52 2.64
CA ASN A 19 -10.93 -8.93 1.33
C ASN A 19 -10.12 -10.03 0.63
N PHE A 20 -9.72 -11.08 1.37
CA PHE A 20 -8.79 -12.12 0.90
C PHE A 20 -7.36 -11.63 0.57
N GLY A 21 -6.96 -10.45 1.03
CA GLY A 21 -5.57 -9.99 0.99
C GLY A 21 -5.24 -8.63 0.36
N PRO A 22 -5.98 -8.10 -0.63
CA PRO A 22 -5.56 -6.92 -1.38
C PRO A 22 -5.96 -5.58 -0.73
N MET A 23 -6.77 -5.56 0.32
CA MET A 23 -7.12 -4.31 1.00
C MET A 23 -6.31 -4.13 2.28
N TYR A 24 -5.62 -3.01 2.43
CA TYR A 24 -4.85 -2.67 3.63
C TYR A 24 -5.58 -1.65 4.47
N VAL A 25 -6.03 -2.04 5.67
CA VAL A 25 -6.74 -1.16 6.61
C VAL A 25 -5.83 -0.75 7.74
N ASN A 26 -5.61 0.55 7.92
CA ASN A 26 -4.84 1.10 9.01
C ASN A 26 -5.52 0.77 10.36
N GLU A 27 -4.78 0.19 11.31
CA GLU A 27 -5.35 -0.27 12.59
C GLU A 27 -5.66 0.89 13.56
N GLN A 28 -5.04 2.05 13.39
CA GLN A 28 -5.30 3.24 14.20
C GLN A 28 -6.56 3.98 13.73
N THR A 29 -6.69 4.21 12.42
CA THR A 29 -7.77 5.03 11.85
C THR A 29 -8.96 4.24 11.31
N GLY A 30 -8.76 2.95 10.99
CA GLY A 30 -9.76 2.12 10.31
C GLY A 30 -9.96 2.45 8.82
N GLN A 31 -9.16 3.35 8.26
CA GLN A 31 -9.22 3.73 6.84
C GLN A 31 -8.38 2.79 5.97
N CYS A 32 -8.75 2.65 4.69
CA CYS A 32 -8.03 1.85 3.70
C CYS A 32 -6.96 2.66 3.00
N LEU A 33 -5.85 2.00 2.66
CA LEU A 33 -4.89 2.50 1.69
C LEU A 33 -5.59 2.62 0.32
N ALA A 34 -5.55 3.80 -0.26
CA ALA A 34 -6.18 4.14 -1.52
C ALA A 34 -5.19 4.92 -2.40
N ALA A 35 -5.50 5.02 -3.69
CA ALA A 35 -4.73 5.80 -4.64
C ALA A 35 -5.61 6.63 -5.57
N HIS A 36 -5.02 7.63 -6.19
CA HIS A 36 -5.70 8.53 -7.13
C HIS A 36 -4.88 8.67 -8.41
N ASP A 37 -5.53 9.13 -9.48
CA ASP A 37 -4.96 9.27 -10.83
C ASP A 37 -3.75 10.23 -10.89
N ASP A 38 -3.55 11.06 -9.86
CA ASP A 38 -2.41 11.97 -9.73
C ASP A 38 -1.17 11.29 -9.12
N ASN A 39 -1.22 9.96 -8.96
CA ASN A 39 -0.21 9.10 -8.33
C ASN A 39 -0.07 9.26 -6.83
N SER A 40 -0.97 10.00 -6.18
CA SER A 40 -1.00 10.08 -4.73
C SER A 40 -1.48 8.78 -4.09
N VAL A 41 -0.90 8.47 -2.94
CA VAL A 41 -1.36 7.40 -2.06
C VAL A 41 -1.82 8.04 -0.75
N PHE A 42 -3.00 7.64 -0.29
CA PHE A 42 -3.69 8.26 0.84
C PHE A 42 -4.57 7.23 1.57
N THR A 43 -5.30 7.69 2.58
CA THR A 43 -6.29 6.87 3.28
C THR A 43 -7.71 7.34 3.00
N ASN A 44 -8.63 6.40 2.76
CA ASN A 44 -10.03 6.65 2.48
C ASN A 44 -10.90 5.71 3.34
N PRO A 45 -12.14 6.06 3.76
CA PRO A 45 -12.99 5.10 4.46
C PRO A 45 -13.15 3.80 3.68
N TYR A 46 -13.19 2.69 4.42
CA TYR A 46 -13.32 1.35 3.83
C TYR A 46 -14.56 1.25 2.94
N ASN A 47 -14.35 0.93 1.67
CA ASN A 47 -15.41 0.61 0.74
C ASN A 47 -14.94 -0.50 -0.21
N PRO A 48 -15.48 -1.73 -0.12
CA PRO A 48 -15.03 -2.85 -0.94
C PRO A 48 -15.41 -2.71 -2.42
N ASN A 49 -16.26 -1.74 -2.77
CA ASN A 49 -16.63 -1.45 -4.16
C ASN A 49 -15.66 -0.47 -4.83
N PHE A 50 -14.71 0.11 -4.08
CA PHE A 50 -13.73 1.08 -4.55
C PHE A 50 -12.46 0.34 -4.98
N THR A 51 -12.26 0.23 -6.30
CA THR A 51 -11.13 -0.53 -6.87
C THR A 51 -9.79 0.15 -6.64
N ASP A 52 -9.77 1.45 -6.37
CA ASP A 52 -8.60 2.24 -5.96
C ASP A 52 -8.10 1.86 -4.56
N GLN A 53 -8.88 1.10 -3.78
CA GLN A 53 -8.49 0.54 -2.49
C GLN A 53 -7.96 -0.90 -2.57
N LEU A 54 -7.93 -1.49 -3.78
CA LEU A 54 -7.49 -2.87 -4.01
C LEU A 54 -6.04 -2.89 -4.51
N TRP A 55 -5.21 -3.66 -3.82
CA TRP A 55 -3.78 -3.80 -4.04
C TRP A 55 -3.38 -5.26 -4.27
N PRO A 56 -3.77 -5.89 -5.38
CA PRO A 56 -3.34 -7.25 -5.70
C PRO A 56 -1.81 -7.35 -5.89
N PRO A 57 -1.25 -8.56 -5.73
CA PRO A 57 0.12 -8.87 -6.16
C PRO A 57 0.31 -8.56 -7.66
N TYR A 58 1.35 -7.80 -8.02
CA TYR A 58 1.69 -7.57 -9.42
C TYR A 58 2.25 -8.86 -10.03
N GLN A 59 1.65 -9.38 -11.10
CA GLN A 59 2.09 -10.61 -11.80
C GLN A 59 2.29 -11.84 -10.89
N GLY A 60 1.59 -11.89 -9.75
CA GLY A 60 1.73 -12.96 -8.76
C GLY A 60 2.91 -12.77 -7.78
N ASN A 61 3.70 -11.71 -7.92
CA ASN A 61 4.73 -11.34 -6.97
C ASN A 61 4.12 -10.78 -5.68
N GLY A 62 4.26 -11.54 -4.60
CA GLY A 62 3.72 -11.23 -3.28
C GLY A 62 4.33 -10.01 -2.58
N GLU A 63 5.40 -9.41 -3.10
CA GLU A 63 6.07 -8.25 -2.52
C GLU A 63 5.72 -6.93 -3.23
N VAL A 64 5.29 -7.01 -4.49
CA VAL A 64 4.93 -5.84 -5.29
C VAL A 64 3.41 -5.71 -5.34
N ARG A 65 2.90 -4.48 -5.16
CA ARG A 65 1.47 -4.19 -5.08
C ARG A 65 1.03 -3.27 -6.19
N GLU A 66 0.27 -3.81 -7.13
CA GLU A 66 -0.37 -3.04 -8.20
C GLU A 66 -1.71 -2.51 -7.69
N ASN A 67 -2.06 -1.27 -8.04
CA ASN A 67 -3.40 -0.75 -7.76
C ASN A 67 -4.38 -1.25 -8.83
N TRP A 68 -5.50 -1.85 -8.42
CA TRP A 68 -6.46 -2.43 -9.36
C TRP A 68 -7.11 -1.38 -10.28
N HIS A 69 -7.42 -0.19 -9.77
CA HIS A 69 -8.00 0.89 -10.58
C HIS A 69 -7.02 1.44 -11.61
N LEU A 70 -5.73 1.46 -11.26
CA LEU A 70 -4.66 2.08 -12.02
C LEU A 70 -3.66 1.03 -12.51
N ALA A 71 -4.10 0.21 -13.47
CA ALA A 71 -3.29 -0.87 -14.04
C ALA A 71 -1.90 -0.38 -14.50
N GLY A 72 -0.87 -1.15 -14.19
CA GLY A 72 0.54 -0.84 -14.40
C GLY A 72 1.13 0.15 -13.38
N ARG A 73 0.39 0.57 -12.35
CA ARG A 73 0.88 1.44 -11.28
C ARG A 73 1.04 0.66 -9.98
N CYS A 74 2.25 0.68 -9.44
CA CYS A 74 2.62 -0.02 -8.22
C CYS A 74 2.92 0.94 -7.07
N LEU A 75 2.62 0.48 -5.85
CA LEU A 75 2.93 1.17 -4.61
C LEU A 75 4.44 1.23 -4.40
N ALA A 76 4.98 2.43 -4.23
CA ALA A 76 6.40 2.67 -4.00
C ALA A 76 6.62 3.59 -2.78
N ALA A 77 7.78 3.46 -2.15
CA ALA A 77 8.24 4.37 -1.10
C ALA A 77 9.69 4.80 -1.34
N HIS A 78 9.92 6.08 -1.55
CA HIS A 78 11.24 6.62 -1.82
C HIS A 78 12.02 6.87 -0.51
N ALA A 79 13.35 7.04 -0.61
CA ALA A 79 14.25 7.19 0.53
C ALA A 79 13.98 8.45 1.38
N ASP A 80 13.32 9.44 0.79
CA ASP A 80 12.85 10.64 1.49
C ASP A 80 11.52 10.43 2.22
N GLY A 81 10.98 9.20 2.23
CA GLY A 81 9.75 8.80 2.90
C GLY A 81 8.47 9.02 2.08
N ALA A 82 8.53 9.61 0.89
CA ALA A 82 7.34 9.79 0.06
C ALA A 82 6.75 8.43 -0.36
N VAL A 83 5.43 8.24 -0.17
CA VAL A 83 4.69 7.06 -0.65
C VAL A 83 3.78 7.48 -1.80
N PHE A 84 3.92 6.81 -2.94
CA PHE A 84 3.32 7.22 -4.21
C PHE A 84 3.11 6.02 -5.14
N LEU A 85 2.43 6.25 -6.25
CA LEU A 85 2.35 5.30 -7.37
C LEU A 85 3.46 5.55 -8.38
N SER A 86 4.09 4.48 -8.85
CA SER A 86 5.07 4.49 -9.94
C SER A 86 4.76 3.38 -10.96
N PRO A 87 5.29 3.42 -12.19
CA PRO A 87 5.18 2.28 -13.09
C PRO A 87 5.72 1.01 -12.42
N CYS A 88 4.97 -0.09 -12.49
CA CYS A 88 5.39 -1.36 -11.92
C CYS A 88 6.72 -1.83 -12.52
N ASN A 89 7.70 -2.08 -11.67
CA ASN A 89 9.02 -2.56 -12.06
C ASN A 89 9.64 -3.36 -10.91
N GLU A 90 9.70 -4.68 -11.06
CA GLU A 90 10.28 -5.60 -10.05
C GLU A 90 11.79 -5.42 -9.87
N GLY A 91 12.47 -4.68 -10.75
CA GLY A 91 13.87 -4.31 -10.56
C GLY A 91 14.07 -3.16 -9.56
N PHE A 92 12.99 -2.50 -9.11
CA PHE A 92 13.06 -1.36 -8.20
C PHE A 92 12.71 -1.77 -6.77
N ASN A 93 13.73 -1.79 -5.90
CA ASN A 93 13.59 -2.19 -4.49
C ASN A 93 12.60 -1.34 -3.69
N ASP A 94 12.35 -0.10 -4.11
CA ASP A 94 11.38 0.80 -3.46
C ASP A 94 9.92 0.39 -3.68
N GLN A 95 9.67 -0.63 -4.51
CA GLN A 95 8.35 -1.24 -4.73
C GLN A 95 8.13 -2.55 -3.97
N HIS A 96 9.14 -3.04 -3.24
CA HIS A 96 9.05 -4.30 -2.50
C HIS A 96 8.61 -4.08 -1.06
N TRP A 97 7.46 -4.65 -0.70
CA TRP A 97 6.82 -4.53 0.60
C TRP A 97 6.82 -5.86 1.33
N THR A 98 7.28 -5.85 2.57
CA THR A 98 7.26 -7.04 3.44
C THR A 98 6.49 -6.75 4.72
N ASN A 99 5.81 -7.77 5.23
CA ASN A 99 5.22 -7.71 6.57
C ASN A 99 6.34 -7.91 7.58
N SER A 100 6.69 -6.87 8.33
CA SER A 100 7.82 -6.88 9.25
C SER A 100 7.68 -7.88 10.41
N GLY A 101 6.47 -8.36 10.70
CA GLY A 101 6.19 -9.24 11.84
C GLY A 101 6.41 -8.58 13.21
N LEU A 102 6.77 -7.30 13.24
CA LEU A 102 6.95 -6.50 14.44
C LEU A 102 5.57 -6.27 15.07
N ARG A 103 5.22 -7.05 16.10
CA ARG A 103 4.03 -6.88 16.94
C ARG A 103 4.42 -6.91 18.40
#